data_AF-A0A8T4S448-F1
#
_entry.id   AF-A0A8T4S448-F1
#
_cell.length_a   1.000
_cell.length_b   1.000
_cell.length_c   1.000
_cell.angle_alpha   90.00
_cell.angle_beta   90.00
_cell.angle_gamma   90.00
#
_symmetry.space_group_name_H-M   'P 1'
#
loop_
_entity.id
_entity.type
_entity.pdbx_description
1 polymer ?
#
loop_
_entity_poly.entity_id
_entity_poly.type
_entity_poly.pdbx_seq_one_letter_code
_entity_poly.pdbx_strand_id
1 'polypeptide(L)'
;MDDETVTLGGNIQLSGFKDLEPAQMIVLKKIIGTYARKFSNKCGKFELLKLSMKKVHGQEHSEKYEIHAMIVDEGKQYTSEITERNLFFAVDASLKKV
;
A
#
# COMPACT_ATOMS: atom_id res chain seq x y z
N MET A 1 -13.13 1.08 15.32
CA MET A 1 -12.92 -0.06 14.40
C MET A 1 -11.52 0.13 13.87
N ASP A 2 -10.57 -0.35 14.66
CA ASP A 2 -9.15 -0.10 14.52
C ASP A 2 -8.63 -1.01 13.42
N ASP A 3 -8.48 -0.43 12.24
CA ASP A 3 -7.89 -1.10 11.08
C ASP A 3 -6.45 -1.50 11.44
N GLU A 4 -6.24 -2.80 11.71
CA GLU A 4 -5.03 -3.32 12.32
C GLU A 4 -3.82 -3.04 11.41
N THR A 5 -2.89 -2.21 11.89
CA THR A 5 -1.72 -1.81 11.12
C THR A 5 -0.58 -2.82 11.26
N VAL A 6 -0.15 -3.40 10.14
CA VAL A 6 1.02 -4.27 10.04
C VAL A 6 2.23 -3.46 9.58
N THR A 7 3.35 -3.57 10.30
CA THR A 7 4.62 -2.97 9.88
C THR A 7 5.47 -4.00 9.14
N LEU A 8 6.05 -3.61 8.00
CA LEU A 8 6.92 -4.48 7.19
C LEU A 8 8.42 -4.32 7.49
N GLY A 9 8.74 -3.54 8.52
CA GLY A 9 10.11 -3.14 8.86
C GLY A 9 10.46 -1.75 8.28
N GLY A 10 11.41 -1.08 8.93
CA GLY A 10 11.74 0.31 8.64
C GLY A 10 10.54 1.24 8.82
N ASN A 11 10.34 2.12 7.84
CA ASN A 11 9.28 3.15 7.85
C ASN A 11 8.05 2.77 7.00
N ILE A 12 7.70 1.47 6.94
CA ILE A 12 6.60 0.98 6.10
C ILE A 12 5.43 0.49 6.96
N GLN A 13 4.26 1.07 6.74
CA GLN A 13 3.01 0.77 7.44
C GLN A 13 1.94 0.31 6.45
N LEU A 14 1.30 -0.83 6.74
CA LEU A 14 0.19 -1.38 5.99
C LEU A 14 -1.05 -1.46 6.87
N SER A 15 -2.20 -1.04 6.41
CA SER A 15 -3.48 -1.13 7.12
C SER A 15 -4.51 -1.81 6.20
N GLY A 16 -5.30 -2.75 6.73
CA GLY A 16 -6.37 -3.41 5.97
C GLY A 16 -5.92 -4.65 5.20
N PHE A 17 -4.68 -5.10 5.36
CA PHE A 17 -4.10 -6.25 4.63
C PHE A 17 -4.11 -7.56 5.44
N LYS A 18 -4.76 -7.60 6.60
CA LYS A 18 -4.71 -8.74 7.53
C LYS A 18 -5.43 -9.99 7.00
N ASP A 19 -6.58 -9.81 6.35
CA ASP A 19 -7.40 -10.91 5.81
C ASP A 19 -6.91 -11.44 4.46
N LEU A 20 -5.67 -11.10 4.06
CA LEU A 20 -5.08 -11.62 2.83
C LEU A 20 -4.42 -12.97 3.08
N GLU A 21 -4.52 -13.84 2.08
CA GLU A 21 -3.87 -15.14 2.15
C GLU A 21 -2.34 -14.98 2.23
N PRO A 22 -1.62 -15.88 2.92
CA PRO A 22 -0.17 -15.80 3.07
C PRO A 22 0.57 -15.67 1.74
N ALA A 23 0.10 -16.35 0.69
CA ALA A 23 0.66 -16.26 -0.65
C ALA A 23 0.51 -14.86 -1.26
N GLN A 24 -0.66 -14.24 -1.12
CA GLN A 24 -0.91 -12.86 -1.57
C GLN A 24 -0.03 -11.87 -0.81
N MET A 25 0.08 -12.04 0.51
CA MET A 25 0.93 -11.21 1.36
C MET A 25 2.41 -11.28 0.93
N ILE A 26 2.94 -12.45 0.56
CA ILE A 26 4.32 -12.58 0.06
C ILE A 26 4.55 -11.76 -1.20
N VAL A 27 3.61 -11.81 -2.16
CA VAL A 27 3.70 -11.03 -3.40
C VAL A 27 3.61 -9.53 -3.11
N LEU A 28 2.68 -9.13 -2.24
CA LEU A 28 2.49 -7.74 -1.83
C LEU A 28 3.76 -7.16 -1.20
N LYS A 29 4.39 -7.90 -0.28
CA LYS A 29 5.67 -7.51 0.35
C LYS A 29 6.78 -7.29 -0.69
N LYS A 30 6.87 -8.12 -1.73
CA LYS A 30 7.85 -7.94 -2.82
C LYS A 30 7.61 -6.66 -3.60
N ILE A 31 6.36 -6.35 -3.94
CA ILE A 31 5.98 -5.13 -4.65
C ILE A 31 6.35 -3.92 -3.79
N ILE A 32 5.87 -3.88 -2.55
CA ILE A 32 6.09 -2.76 -1.63
C ILE A 32 7.58 -2.57 -1.34
N GLY A 33 8.33 -3.65 -1.08
CA GLY A 33 9.77 -3.58 -0.85
C GLY A 33 10.54 -3.03 -2.07
N THR A 34 10.09 -3.34 -3.28
CA THR A 34 10.68 -2.79 -4.52
C THR A 34 10.46 -1.28 -4.59
N TYR A 35 9.25 -0.81 -4.29
CA TYR A 35 8.93 0.63 -4.28
C TYR A 35 9.60 1.37 -3.13
N ALA A 36 9.57 0.83 -1.91
CA ALA A 36 10.26 1.40 -0.76
C ALA A 36 11.75 1.62 -1.07
N ARG A 37 12.42 0.64 -1.69
CA ARG A 37 13.81 0.80 -2.14
C ARG A 37 13.97 1.91 -3.19
N LYS A 38 13.05 2.02 -4.15
CA LYS A 38 13.06 3.10 -5.14
C LYS A 38 12.88 4.47 -4.48
N PHE A 39 11.97 4.59 -3.52
CA PHE A 39 11.75 5.83 -2.78
C PHE A 39 12.96 6.19 -1.92
N SER A 40 13.53 5.24 -1.17
CA SER A 40 14.76 5.50 -0.41
C SER A 40 15.94 5.98 -1.26
N ASN A 41 15.97 5.64 -2.56
CA ASN A 41 17.00 6.11 -3.49
C ASN A 41 16.70 7.47 -4.14
N LYS A 42 15.42 7.88 -4.20
CA LYS A 42 14.97 9.10 -4.89
C LYS A 42 14.64 10.25 -3.93
N CYS A 43 14.05 9.91 -2.80
CA CYS A 43 13.67 10.82 -1.73
C CYS A 43 14.93 11.33 -1.03
N GLY A 44 14.96 12.63 -0.71
CA GLY A 44 16.05 13.22 0.06
C GLY A 44 16.06 12.68 1.49
N LYS A 45 14.87 12.51 2.07
CA LYS A 45 14.68 11.93 3.40
C LYS A 45 13.36 11.15 3.44
N PHE A 46 13.43 9.88 3.08
CA PHE A 46 12.29 8.97 3.16
C PHE A 46 11.89 8.67 4.62
N GLU A 47 10.79 9.26 5.08
CA GLU A 47 10.34 9.19 6.48
C GLU A 47 9.26 8.15 6.71
N LEU A 48 8.34 7.97 5.76
CA LEU A 48 7.21 7.05 5.93
C LEU A 48 6.65 6.62 4.57
N LEU A 49 6.29 5.35 4.45
CA LEU A 49 5.36 4.84 3.44
C LEU A 49 4.20 4.16 4.16
N LYS A 50 3.02 4.69 3.96
CA LYS A 50 1.78 4.16 4.51
C LYS A 50 0.88 3.71 3.36
N LEU A 51 0.38 2.49 3.44
CA LEU A 51 -0.63 1.94 2.54
C LEU A 51 -1.83 1.52 3.37
N SER A 52 -3.01 1.92 2.95
CA SER A 52 -4.27 1.49 3.56
C SER A 52 -5.16 0.89 2.49
N MET A 53 -5.66 -0.32 2.74
CA MET A 53 -6.56 -1.04 1.85
C MET A 53 -7.96 -1.06 2.43
N LYS A 54 -8.93 -0.73 1.59
CA LYS A 54 -10.35 -0.87 1.89
C LYS A 54 -11.01 -1.72 0.81
N LYS A 55 -11.75 -2.75 1.22
CA LYS A 55 -12.60 -3.52 0.30
C LYS A 55 -13.90 -2.75 0.10
N VAL A 56 -14.19 -2.33 -1.14
CA VAL A 56 -15.39 -1.56 -1.48
C VAL A 56 -16.34 -2.47 -2.26
N HIS A 57 -17.49 -2.75 -1.64
CA HIS A 57 -18.62 -3.58 -2.08
C HIS A 57 -18.44 -5.11 -2.08
N GLY A 58 -19.42 -5.78 -1.47
CA GLY A 58 -19.52 -7.23 -1.27
C GLY A 58 -20.63 -7.87 -2.09
N GLN A 59 -20.40 -8.02 -3.40
CA GLN A 59 -21.07 -9.03 -4.19
C GLN A 59 -20.03 -10.06 -4.62
N GLU A 60 -20.38 -11.35 -4.51
CA GLU A 60 -19.59 -12.44 -5.10
C GLU A 60 -19.20 -12.05 -6.54
N HIS A 61 -17.89 -12.05 -6.81
CA HIS A 61 -17.24 -11.67 -8.09
C HIS A 61 -17.08 -10.17 -8.43
N SER A 62 -17.40 -9.21 -7.54
CA SER A 62 -17.20 -7.76 -7.82
C SER A 62 -16.42 -6.99 -6.75
N GLU A 63 -15.58 -7.67 -5.98
CA GLU A 63 -14.71 -7.03 -4.99
C GLU A 63 -13.80 -5.98 -5.66
N LYS A 64 -13.89 -4.73 -5.20
CA LYS A 64 -12.93 -3.68 -5.54
C LYS A 64 -12.05 -3.39 -4.34
N TYR A 65 -10.76 -3.24 -4.60
CA TYR A 65 -9.75 -2.83 -3.63
C TYR A 65 -9.47 -1.36 -3.85
N GLU A 66 -9.83 -0.55 -2.85
CA GLU A 66 -9.44 0.85 -2.77
C GLU A 66 -8.15 0.93 -1.96
N ILE A 67 -7.09 1.40 -2.61
CA ILE A 67 -5.76 1.54 -2.03
C ILE A 67 -5.44 3.02 -1.88
N HIS A 68 -5.14 3.40 -0.66
CA HIS A 68 -4.64 4.72 -0.28
C HIS A 68 -3.15 4.59 -0.01
N ALA A 69 -2.31 5.20 -0.84
CA ALA A 69 -0.88 5.28 -0.62
C ALA A 69 -0.51 6.69 -0.15
N MET A 70 0.36 6.77 0.85
CA MET A 70 0.92 8.01 1.38
C MET A 70 2.42 7.82 1.58
N ILE A 71 3.21 8.78 1.10
CA ILE A 71 4.65 8.84 1.35
C ILE A 71 4.97 10.18 2.01
N VAL A 72 5.86 10.15 2.99
CA VAL A 72 6.42 11.34 3.62
C VAL A 72 7.90 11.45 3.26
N ASP A 73 8.25 12.54 2.58
CA ASP A 73 9.62 12.89 2.22
C ASP A 73 9.90 14.34 2.61
N GLU A 74 10.90 14.55 3.46
CA GLU A 74 11.26 15.87 4.00
C GLU A 74 10.07 16.64 4.62
N GLY A 75 9.20 15.92 5.33
CA GLY A 75 7.97 16.46 5.93
C GLY A 75 6.84 16.75 4.95
N LYS A 76 7.05 16.58 3.63
CA LYS A 76 6.01 16.72 2.61
C LYS A 76 5.30 15.39 2.40
N GLN A 77 3.98 15.45 2.31
CA GLN A 77 3.14 14.28 2.08
C GLN A 77 2.72 14.19 0.62
N TYR A 78 2.95 13.03 0.01
CA TYR A 78 2.48 12.69 -1.32
C TYR A 78 1.50 11.55 -1.20
N THR A 79 0.27 11.76 -1.67
CA THR A 79 -0.80 10.78 -1.54
C THR A 79 -1.33 10.37 -2.91
N SER A 80 -1.80 9.12 -2.98
CA SER A 80 -2.58 8.64 -4.13
C SER A 80 -3.67 7.70 -3.67
N GLU A 81 -4.74 7.68 -4.45
CA GLU A 81 -5.88 6.79 -4.26
C GLU A 81 -6.16 6.09 -5.59
N ILE A 82 -6.28 4.76 -5.55
CA ILE A 82 -6.62 3.92 -6.70
C ILE A 82 -7.63 2.88 -6.26
N THR A 83 -8.71 2.71 -7.03
CA THR A 83 -9.69 1.65 -6.85
C THR A 83 -9.61 0.67 -8.01
N GLU A 84 -9.30 -0.58 -7.73
CA GLU A 84 -9.11 -1.61 -8.76
C GLU A 84 -9.65 -2.98 -8.35
N ARG A 85 -9.98 -3.82 -9.33
CA ARG A 85 -10.47 -5.19 -9.07
C ARG A 85 -9.35 -6.16 -8.70
N ASN A 86 -8.12 -5.84 -9.10
CA ASN A 86 -6.95 -6.64 -8.78
C ASN A 86 -6.09 -5.91 -7.75
N LEU A 87 -5.94 -6.51 -6.56
CA LEU A 87 -5.18 -5.95 -5.44
C LEU A 87 -3.73 -5.57 -5.80
N PHE A 88 -3.01 -6.44 -6.52
CA PHE A 88 -1.61 -6.20 -6.85
C PHE A 88 -1.45 -5.03 -7.82
N PHE A 89 -2.36 -4.93 -8.80
CA PHE A 89 -2.43 -3.79 -9.70
C PHE A 89 -2.82 -2.50 -8.97
N ALA A 90 -3.78 -2.56 -8.05
CA ALA A 90 -4.20 -1.41 -7.24
C ALA A 90 -3.01 -0.82 -6.47
N VAL A 91 -2.23 -1.67 -5.80
CA VAL A 91 -1.04 -1.26 -5.03
C VAL A 91 0.09 -0.78 -5.94
N ASP A 92 0.37 -1.48 -7.04
CA ASP A 92 1.40 -1.06 -7.99
C ASP A 92 1.06 0.30 -8.63
N ALA A 93 -0.19 0.49 -9.06
CA ALA A 93 -0.66 1.73 -9.65
C ALA A 93 -0.67 2.89 -8.65
N SER A 94 -1.08 2.65 -7.39
CA SER A 94 -1.03 3.69 -6.35
C SER A 94 0.41 4.11 -6.11
N LEU A 95 1.32 3.16 -5.91
CA LEU A 95 2.74 3.47 -5.64
C LEU A 95 3.47 4.08 -6.84
N LYS A 96 3.03 3.82 -8.08
CA LYS A 96 3.57 4.52 -9.27
C LYS A 96 3.14 5.97 -9.37
N LYS A 97 1.97 6.30 -8.82
CA LYS A 97 1.35 7.63 -8.92
C LYS A 97 1.88 8.58 -7.84
N VAL A 98 2.40 8.05 -6.74
CA VAL A 98 3.15 8.79 -5.72
C VAL A 98 4.57 9.06 -6.19
#